data_AF-A0A925AKM3-F1
#
_entry.id   AF-A0A925AKM3-F1
#
_cell.length_a   1.000
_cell.length_b   1.000
_cell.length_c   1.000
_cell.angle_alpha   90.00
_cell.angle_beta   90.00
_cell.angle_gamma   90.00
#
_symmetry.space_group_name_H-M   'P 1'
#
loop_
_entity.id
_entity.type
_entity.pdbx_description
1 polymer ?
#
loop_
_entity_poly.entity_id
_entity_poly.type
_entity_poly.pdbx_seq_one_letter_code
_entity_poly.pdbx_strand_id
1 'polypeptide(L)'
;MMPTSSSARAKGNAVRRTLAIATLFAAQALASAPAFADLLTYLLPFAKFGTVENTDCGAQKGICGAVASMNSYTYLLTQYPQFYGNTIKPIDKGSFANQTDAAKAWAVNGWTAPNGTARMGFYPRPGTAGFDFWHTKIDWLEDWAPGRTVYEAFVFTTQDVTTWARPGGLTAGYPTWDFLLREVRDGEDIELFLKQVNGAPYHVVTLTGLEIDDRDPTIRFIRYQDPNDPTREKRERLTFNATAVRWEFADQLTFGGNRVFIEAAFSESPVVPLPAAAWLMLSGFALLWSFQRGSEARRGVVRFA
;
A
#
# COMPACT_ATOMS: atom_id res chain seq x y z
N MET A 1 8.03 -87.13 -21.56
CA MET A 1 8.69 -85.81 -21.70
C MET A 1 7.65 -84.80 -22.15
N MET A 2 7.20 -83.93 -21.25
CA MET A 2 6.26 -82.83 -21.55
C MET A 2 7.03 -81.51 -21.55
N PRO A 3 6.82 -80.62 -22.53
CA PRO A 3 7.41 -79.28 -22.52
C PRO A 3 6.61 -78.36 -21.57
N THR A 4 7.32 -77.73 -20.64
CA THR A 4 6.79 -76.78 -19.66
C THR A 4 6.53 -75.40 -20.25
N SER A 5 5.32 -74.89 -20.04
CA SER A 5 4.77 -73.64 -20.59
C SER A 5 5.09 -72.39 -19.76
N SER A 6 6.35 -71.96 -19.63
CA SER A 6 6.69 -70.75 -18.84
C SER A 6 6.91 -69.46 -19.67
N SER A 7 6.99 -69.54 -21.00
CA SER A 7 7.38 -68.39 -21.84
C SER A 7 6.27 -67.38 -22.16
N ALA A 8 4.99 -67.77 -22.05
CA ALA A 8 3.87 -66.92 -22.47
C ALA A 8 3.44 -65.85 -21.44
N ARG A 9 3.74 -66.04 -20.15
CA ARG A 9 3.27 -65.13 -19.08
C ARG A 9 4.10 -63.84 -18.92
N ALA A 10 5.37 -63.85 -19.33
CA ALA A 10 6.25 -62.70 -19.14
C ALA A 10 5.97 -61.53 -20.12
N LYS A 11 5.50 -61.82 -21.34
CA LYS A 11 5.23 -60.79 -22.37
C LYS A 11 3.93 -60.01 -22.13
N GLY A 12 2.94 -60.60 -21.46
CA GLY A 12 1.65 -59.94 -21.17
C GLY A 12 1.74 -58.82 -20.12
N ASN A 13 2.68 -58.91 -19.18
CA ASN A 13 2.83 -57.91 -18.11
C ASN A 13 3.60 -56.65 -18.55
N ALA A 14 4.48 -56.77 -19.55
CA ALA A 14 5.21 -55.62 -20.10
C ALA A 14 4.27 -54.72 -20.92
N VAL A 15 3.43 -55.29 -21.79
CA VAL A 15 2.50 -54.53 -22.64
C VAL A 15 1.44 -53.79 -21.81
N ARG A 16 0.94 -54.39 -20.72
CA ARG A 16 -0.03 -53.74 -19.82
C ARG A 16 0.56 -52.54 -19.06
N ARG A 17 1.86 -52.55 -18.74
CA ARG A 17 2.53 -51.43 -18.07
C ARG A 17 2.79 -50.26 -19.02
N THR A 18 3.16 -50.53 -20.27
CA THR A 18 3.39 -49.47 -21.27
C THR A 18 2.09 -48.77 -21.67
N LEU A 19 0.98 -49.51 -21.79
CA LEU A 19 -0.32 -48.94 -22.13
C LEU A 19 -0.87 -48.03 -21.00
N ALA A 20 -0.69 -48.42 -19.74
CA ALA A 20 -1.12 -47.64 -18.58
C ALA A 20 -0.37 -46.31 -18.43
N ILE A 21 0.94 -46.29 -18.73
CA ILE A 21 1.76 -45.07 -18.70
C ILE A 21 1.35 -44.12 -19.85
N ALA A 22 1.11 -44.66 -21.05
CA ALA A 22 0.67 -43.84 -22.19
C ALA A 22 -0.70 -43.19 -21.96
N THR A 23 -1.65 -43.89 -21.32
CA THR A 23 -2.94 -43.30 -20.93
C THR A 23 -2.83 -42.21 -19.85
N LEU A 24 -1.86 -42.31 -18.94
CA LEU A 24 -1.64 -41.29 -17.91
C LEU A 24 -1.08 -39.98 -18.51
N PHE A 25 -0.23 -40.06 -19.53
CA PHE A 25 0.28 -38.90 -20.27
C PHE A 25 -0.77 -38.29 -21.21
N ALA A 26 -1.59 -39.11 -21.87
CA ALA A 26 -2.69 -38.62 -22.70
C ALA A 26 -3.78 -37.90 -21.88
N ALA A 27 -4.04 -38.36 -20.65
CA ALA A 27 -4.99 -37.70 -19.74
C ALA A 27 -4.48 -36.35 -19.22
N GLN A 28 -3.16 -36.15 -19.07
CA GLN A 28 -2.59 -34.85 -18.68
C GLN A 28 -2.53 -33.85 -19.83
N ALA A 29 -2.35 -34.32 -21.07
CA ALA A 29 -2.33 -33.45 -22.26
C ALA A 29 -3.72 -32.89 -22.65
N LEU A 30 -4.81 -33.53 -22.19
CA LEU A 30 -6.19 -33.10 -22.44
C LEU A 30 -6.78 -32.24 -21.30
N ALA A 31 -6.01 -32.01 -20.23
CA ALA A 31 -6.41 -31.20 -19.07
C ALA A 31 -5.63 -29.88 -18.98
N SER A 32 -5.14 -29.34 -20.09
CA SER A 32 -4.82 -27.92 -20.19
C SER A 32 -6.12 -27.15 -20.09
N ALA A 33 -6.58 -26.92 -18.84
CA ALA A 33 -7.60 -25.93 -18.57
C ALA A 33 -7.18 -24.67 -19.34
N PRO A 34 -8.09 -24.04 -20.09
CA PRO A 34 -7.81 -22.72 -20.64
C PRO A 34 -7.42 -21.90 -19.43
N ALA A 35 -6.14 -21.56 -19.34
CA ALA A 35 -5.73 -20.63 -18.33
C ALA A 35 -6.54 -19.37 -18.71
N PHE A 36 -7.40 -18.90 -17.82
CA PHE A 36 -8.01 -17.58 -17.96
C PHE A 36 -7.00 -16.56 -17.44
N ALA A 37 -7.02 -15.35 -18.00
CA ALA A 37 -6.23 -14.25 -17.46
C ALA A 37 -6.90 -13.87 -16.14
N ASP A 38 -6.17 -14.01 -15.04
CA ASP A 38 -6.67 -13.66 -13.73
C ASP A 38 -6.03 -12.34 -13.32
N LEU A 39 -6.85 -11.41 -12.83
CA LEU A 39 -6.33 -10.19 -12.23
C LEU A 39 -5.78 -10.54 -10.85
N LEU A 40 -4.49 -10.29 -10.65
CA LEU A 40 -3.90 -10.26 -9.32
C LEU A 40 -4.35 -8.97 -8.65
N THR A 41 -5.19 -9.12 -7.63
CA THR A 41 -5.88 -8.00 -6.96
C THR A 41 -5.39 -7.87 -5.52
N TYR A 42 -4.94 -6.66 -5.18
CA TYR A 42 -4.51 -6.26 -3.85
C TYR A 42 -5.44 -5.15 -3.37
N LEU A 43 -6.20 -5.38 -2.29
CA LEU A 43 -7.24 -4.46 -1.83
C LEU A 43 -7.05 -4.14 -0.35
N LEU A 44 -7.23 -2.87 -0.02
CA LEU A 44 -7.56 -2.42 1.31
C LEU A 44 -9.07 -2.58 1.52
N PRO A 45 -9.54 -2.87 2.74
CA PRO A 45 -10.97 -3.03 3.00
C PRO A 45 -11.70 -1.68 2.90
N PHE A 46 -12.24 -1.35 1.73
CA PHE A 46 -12.93 -0.07 1.44
C PHE A 46 -13.96 0.34 2.51
N ALA A 47 -14.69 -0.62 3.08
CA ALA A 47 -15.69 -0.39 4.12
C ALA A 47 -15.12 0.13 5.46
N LYS A 48 -13.79 0.15 5.62
CA LYS A 48 -13.10 0.68 6.81
C LYS A 48 -12.70 2.14 6.67
N PHE A 49 -12.72 2.70 5.46
CA PHE A 49 -12.48 4.11 5.24
C PHE A 49 -13.67 4.95 5.72
N GLY A 50 -13.39 6.19 6.12
CA GLY A 50 -14.44 7.17 6.39
C GLY A 50 -15.21 7.53 5.12
N THR A 51 -16.37 8.16 5.29
CA THR A 51 -17.22 8.57 4.17
C THR A 51 -17.53 10.07 4.20
N VAL A 52 -16.60 10.86 4.74
CA VAL A 52 -16.72 12.32 4.74
C VAL A 52 -16.62 12.80 3.30
N GLU A 53 -17.62 13.57 2.87
CA GLU A 53 -17.71 14.12 1.53
C GLU A 53 -17.11 15.52 1.48
N ASN A 54 -16.37 15.82 0.42
CA ASN A 54 -15.90 17.15 0.11
C ASN A 54 -17.07 17.98 -0.46
N THR A 55 -17.75 18.70 0.42
CA THR A 55 -18.87 19.57 0.04
C THR A 55 -18.45 20.97 -0.41
N ASP A 56 -17.15 21.30 -0.39
CA ASP A 56 -16.62 22.62 -0.79
C ASP A 56 -15.76 22.49 -2.05
N CYS A 57 -16.42 22.15 -3.16
CA CYS A 57 -15.79 21.99 -4.47
C CYS A 57 -15.76 23.34 -5.22
N GLY A 58 -14.64 24.05 -5.15
CA GLY A 58 -14.37 25.22 -5.98
C GLY A 58 -12.90 25.34 -6.34
N ALA A 59 -12.58 25.96 -7.48
CA ALA A 59 -11.21 26.10 -8.01
C ALA A 59 -10.20 26.82 -7.08
N GLN A 60 -10.68 27.38 -5.97
CA GLN A 60 -9.88 28.03 -4.92
C GLN A 60 -10.26 27.55 -3.50
N LYS A 61 -11.03 26.47 -3.36
CA LYS A 61 -11.71 26.10 -2.10
C LYS A 61 -11.71 24.62 -1.73
N GLY A 62 -11.22 23.74 -2.61
CA GLY A 62 -11.24 22.30 -2.37
C GLY A 62 -10.51 21.95 -1.08
N ILE A 63 -11.20 21.34 -0.12
CA ILE A 63 -10.64 20.71 1.08
C ILE A 63 -10.38 19.21 0.85
N CYS A 64 -10.24 18.79 -0.41
CA CYS A 64 -10.14 17.38 -0.80
C CYS A 64 -8.98 16.65 -0.10
N GLY A 65 -7.82 17.30 0.05
CA GLY A 65 -6.70 16.74 0.82
C GLY A 65 -7.05 16.50 2.30
N ALA A 66 -7.77 17.43 2.91
CA ALA A 66 -8.23 17.27 4.28
C ALA A 66 -9.23 16.12 4.38
N VAL A 67 -10.26 16.10 3.54
CA VAL A 67 -11.30 15.08 3.55
C VAL A 67 -10.74 13.68 3.25
N ALA A 68 -9.82 13.56 2.28
CA ALA A 68 -9.08 12.33 2.05
C ALA A 68 -8.37 11.87 3.33
N SER A 69 -7.61 12.77 3.98
CA SER A 69 -6.94 12.48 5.26
C SER A 69 -7.92 12.08 6.38
N MET A 70 -9.12 12.68 6.44
CA MET A 70 -10.15 12.29 7.44
C MET A 70 -10.62 10.84 7.23
N ASN A 71 -10.88 10.47 5.98
CA ASN A 71 -11.36 9.13 5.63
C ASN A 71 -10.26 8.08 5.84
N SER A 72 -9.04 8.43 5.48
CA SER A 72 -7.80 7.72 5.76
C SER A 72 -7.53 7.50 7.26
N TYR A 73 -7.67 8.52 8.10
CA TYR A 73 -7.52 8.35 9.56
C TYR A 73 -8.61 7.45 10.16
N THR A 74 -9.81 7.46 9.58
CA THR A 74 -10.86 6.50 9.95
C THR A 74 -10.46 5.08 9.58
N TYR A 75 -9.81 4.88 8.43
CA TYR A 75 -9.23 3.59 8.07
C TYR A 75 -8.16 3.17 9.08
N LEU A 76 -7.21 4.03 9.44
CA LEU A 76 -6.20 3.71 10.46
C LEU A 76 -6.84 3.32 11.80
N LEU A 77 -7.85 4.06 12.27
CA LEU A 77 -8.57 3.78 13.52
C LEU A 77 -9.29 2.42 13.50
N THR A 78 -9.91 2.05 12.38
CA THR A 78 -10.73 0.84 12.26
C THR A 78 -9.93 -0.40 11.86
N GLN A 79 -8.86 -0.23 11.08
CA GLN A 79 -7.96 -1.29 10.66
C GLN A 79 -6.95 -1.64 11.75
N TYR A 80 -6.45 -0.63 12.47
CA TYR A 80 -5.37 -0.76 13.44
C TYR A 80 -5.73 -0.21 14.83
N PRO A 81 -6.87 -0.65 15.42
CA PRO A 81 -7.38 -0.09 16.67
C PRO A 81 -6.40 -0.25 17.86
N GLN A 82 -5.54 -1.27 17.85
CA GLN A 82 -4.52 -1.48 18.87
C GLN A 82 -3.42 -0.39 18.89
N PHE A 83 -3.24 0.31 17.77
CA PHE A 83 -2.28 1.41 17.65
C PHE A 83 -2.96 2.78 17.81
N TYR A 84 -4.17 2.90 17.26
CA TYR A 84 -4.82 4.20 17.07
C TYR A 84 -6.13 4.40 17.84
N GLY A 85 -6.81 3.34 18.28
CA GLY A 85 -8.23 3.36 18.66
C GLY A 85 -8.61 4.31 19.81
N ASN A 86 -7.63 4.81 20.58
CA ASN A 86 -7.83 5.83 21.62
C ASN A 86 -6.85 7.01 21.51
N THR A 87 -6.02 7.05 20.47
CA THR A 87 -4.88 7.98 20.39
C THR A 87 -5.06 8.96 19.25
N ILE A 88 -5.34 8.52 18.02
CA ILE A 88 -5.68 9.48 16.96
C ILE A 88 -7.01 10.12 17.31
N LYS A 89 -7.00 11.45 17.50
CA LYS A 89 -8.23 12.23 17.51
C LYS A 89 -8.78 12.19 16.08
N PRO A 90 -9.95 11.59 15.84
CA PRO A 90 -10.55 11.68 14.52
C PRO A 90 -10.76 13.16 14.21
N ILE A 91 -10.44 13.55 12.98
CA ILE A 91 -10.98 14.80 12.46
C ILE A 91 -12.47 14.49 12.23
N ASP A 92 -13.28 14.69 13.24
CA ASP A 92 -14.72 14.49 13.19
C ASP A 92 -15.43 15.82 13.40
N LYS A 93 -16.75 15.81 13.26
CA LYS A 93 -17.56 17.00 13.50
C LYS A 93 -17.28 17.60 14.90
N GLY A 94 -16.92 16.83 15.92
CA GLY A 94 -16.63 17.33 17.26
C GLY A 94 -17.60 18.44 17.72
N SER A 95 -17.04 19.60 18.07
CA SER A 95 -17.77 20.84 18.38
C SER A 95 -18.05 21.73 17.16
N PHE A 96 -17.61 21.34 15.97
CA PHE A 96 -17.88 22.04 14.72
C PHE A 96 -19.35 21.85 14.28
N ALA A 97 -19.86 22.79 13.47
CA ALA A 97 -21.26 22.73 13.05
C ALA A 97 -21.53 21.56 12.09
N ASN A 98 -20.54 21.14 11.29
CA ASN A 98 -20.59 20.02 10.36
C ASN A 98 -19.17 19.44 10.10
N GLN A 99 -19.09 18.34 9.34
CA GLN A 99 -17.81 17.70 8.99
C GLN A 99 -16.93 18.56 8.07
N THR A 100 -17.54 19.37 7.20
CA THR A 100 -16.84 20.34 6.33
C THR A 100 -16.07 21.37 7.16
N ASP A 101 -16.65 21.87 8.25
CA ASP A 101 -16.00 22.81 9.16
C ASP A 101 -14.86 22.16 9.92
N ALA A 102 -14.99 20.88 10.29
CA ALA A 102 -13.90 20.10 10.88
C ALA A 102 -12.75 19.89 9.88
N ALA A 103 -13.08 19.55 8.63
CA ALA A 103 -12.10 19.45 7.55
C ALA A 103 -11.38 20.78 7.33
N LYS A 104 -12.11 21.91 7.35
CA LYS A 104 -11.53 23.26 7.27
C LYS A 104 -10.66 23.61 8.47
N ALA A 105 -10.91 23.06 9.65
CA ALA A 105 -10.01 23.24 10.78
C ALA A 105 -8.64 22.59 10.49
N TRP A 106 -8.63 21.36 9.97
CA TRP A 106 -7.38 20.71 9.55
C TRP A 106 -6.73 21.42 8.36
N ALA A 107 -7.52 21.84 7.37
CA ALA A 107 -7.00 22.36 6.12
C ALA A 107 -6.61 23.83 6.15
N VAL A 108 -7.41 24.69 6.78
CA VAL A 108 -7.30 26.16 6.68
C VAL A 108 -6.91 26.78 8.02
N ASN A 109 -7.62 26.43 9.09
CA ASN A 109 -7.49 27.18 10.35
C ASN A 109 -6.32 26.70 11.23
N GLY A 110 -5.93 25.44 11.07
CA GLY A 110 -5.01 24.77 11.99
C GLY A 110 -5.71 24.28 13.27
N TRP A 111 -4.90 23.84 14.23
CA TRP A 111 -5.37 23.32 15.51
C TRP A 111 -4.39 23.65 16.64
N THR A 112 -4.83 23.46 17.88
CA THR A 112 -3.95 23.47 19.05
C THR A 112 -3.67 22.03 19.45
N ALA A 113 -2.39 21.65 19.46
CA ALA A 113 -1.92 20.34 19.90
C ALA A 113 -2.19 20.12 21.40
N PRO A 114 -2.20 18.87 21.91
CA PRO A 114 -2.40 18.60 23.34
C PRO A 114 -1.41 19.30 24.28
N ASN A 115 -0.21 19.59 23.79
CA ASN A 115 0.83 20.33 24.52
C ASN A 115 0.66 21.87 24.49
N GLY A 116 -0.43 22.38 23.90
CA GLY A 116 -0.71 23.81 23.76
C GLY A 116 -0.04 24.48 22.55
N THR A 117 0.72 23.75 21.73
CA THR A 117 1.38 24.29 20.54
C THR A 117 0.35 24.55 19.44
N ALA A 118 0.34 25.76 18.89
CA ALA A 118 -0.48 26.08 17.72
C ALA A 118 0.14 25.46 16.46
N ARG A 119 -0.66 24.72 15.70
CA ARG A 119 -0.30 24.14 14.40
C ARG A 119 -0.99 24.90 13.28
N MET A 120 -0.27 25.10 12.19
CA MET A 120 -0.87 25.59 10.94
C MET A 120 -1.62 24.45 10.26
N GLY A 121 -2.75 24.78 9.64
CA GLY A 121 -3.45 23.86 8.74
C GLY A 121 -2.63 23.60 7.47
N PHE A 122 -3.15 22.76 6.59
CA PHE A 122 -2.52 22.45 5.30
C PHE A 122 -2.29 23.69 4.40
N TYR A 123 -3.36 24.37 3.97
CA TYR A 123 -3.31 25.48 3.02
C TYR A 123 -2.54 26.74 3.44
N PRO A 124 -2.50 27.16 4.73
CA PRO A 124 -1.76 28.37 5.12
C PRO A 124 -0.25 28.15 5.24
N ARG A 125 0.26 26.92 5.09
CA ARG A 125 1.70 26.68 5.17
C ARG A 125 2.42 27.26 3.92
N PRO A 126 3.68 27.70 4.07
CA PRO A 126 4.37 28.45 3.02
C PRO A 126 5.10 27.59 1.98
N GLY A 127 4.90 26.26 1.99
CA GLY A 127 5.63 25.32 1.16
C GLY A 127 5.00 25.05 -0.20
N THR A 128 5.34 23.89 -0.78
CA THR A 128 4.60 23.32 -1.92
C THR A 128 3.42 22.50 -1.39
N ALA A 129 2.42 22.25 -2.23
CA ALA A 129 1.27 21.43 -1.83
C ALA A 129 1.69 20.07 -1.24
N GLY A 130 2.72 19.42 -1.79
CA GLY A 130 3.27 18.19 -1.21
C GLY A 130 3.95 18.39 0.15
N PHE A 131 4.74 19.46 0.30
CA PHE A 131 5.42 19.81 1.57
C PHE A 131 4.39 20.08 2.67
N ASP A 132 3.43 20.94 2.35
CA ASP A 132 2.44 21.41 3.31
C ASP A 132 1.55 20.25 3.76
N PHE A 133 1.17 19.37 2.83
CA PHE A 133 0.36 18.19 3.13
C PHE A 133 1.13 17.23 4.05
N TRP A 134 2.34 16.85 3.66
CA TRP A 134 3.21 15.95 4.42
C TRP A 134 3.42 16.43 5.86
N HIS A 135 3.80 17.69 6.02
CA HIS A 135 4.02 18.26 7.34
C HIS A 135 2.73 18.36 8.17
N THR A 136 1.58 18.63 7.55
CA THR A 136 0.30 18.67 8.26
C THR A 136 -0.10 17.28 8.75
N LYS A 137 0.11 16.23 7.94
CA LYS A 137 -0.16 14.85 8.34
C LYS A 137 0.73 14.40 9.50
N ILE A 138 2.04 14.64 9.40
CA ILE A 138 2.98 14.33 10.49
C ILE A 138 2.62 15.09 11.76
N ASP A 139 2.38 16.41 11.68
CA ASP A 139 2.02 17.19 12.86
C ASP A 139 0.74 16.63 13.52
N TRP A 140 -0.27 16.27 12.74
CA TRP A 140 -1.52 15.71 13.27
C TRP A 140 -1.29 14.36 13.96
N LEU A 141 -0.63 13.43 13.26
CA LEU A 141 -0.41 12.08 13.76
C LEU A 141 0.54 12.06 14.94
N GLU A 142 1.57 12.91 14.99
CA GLU A 142 2.47 13.02 16.14
C GLU A 142 1.83 13.74 17.33
N ASP A 143 0.90 14.68 17.11
CA ASP A 143 0.19 15.36 18.20
C ASP A 143 -0.78 14.40 18.92
N TRP A 144 -1.41 13.47 18.20
CA TRP A 144 -2.47 12.60 18.74
C TRP A 144 -2.00 11.14 18.96
N ALA A 145 -1.12 10.62 18.12
CA ALA A 145 -0.55 9.28 18.21
C ALA A 145 1.00 9.30 18.11
N PRO A 146 1.70 9.97 19.04
CA PRO A 146 3.14 10.19 18.96
C PRO A 146 3.93 8.88 18.83
N GLY A 147 4.81 8.84 17.83
CA GLY A 147 5.69 7.69 17.56
C GLY A 147 4.96 6.40 17.17
N ARG A 148 3.69 6.47 16.77
CA ARG A 148 2.89 5.30 16.37
C ARG A 148 2.84 5.07 14.87
N THR A 149 3.33 6.01 14.07
CA THR A 149 3.21 5.95 12.61
C THR A 149 4.59 5.93 11.93
N VAL A 150 4.73 5.05 10.94
CA VAL A 150 5.77 5.12 9.92
C VAL A 150 5.22 5.91 8.75
N TYR A 151 6.05 6.78 8.19
CA TYR A 151 5.67 7.63 7.07
C TYR A 151 6.59 7.34 5.90
N GLU A 152 6.02 7.02 4.74
CA GLU A 152 6.76 6.92 3.49
C GLU A 152 6.07 7.75 2.40
N ALA A 153 6.84 8.35 1.50
CA ALA A 153 6.25 9.09 0.40
C ALA A 153 7.16 9.19 -0.83
N PHE A 154 6.53 9.24 -1.99
CA PHE A 154 7.15 9.68 -3.24
C PHE A 154 6.55 11.02 -3.63
N VAL A 155 7.40 12.03 -3.88
CA VAL A 155 6.93 13.37 -4.25
C VAL A 155 7.73 13.92 -5.43
N PHE A 156 7.05 14.19 -6.54
CA PHE A 156 7.65 14.97 -7.62
C PHE A 156 7.68 16.45 -7.24
N THR A 157 8.86 16.94 -6.88
CA THR A 157 9.08 18.33 -6.46
C THR A 157 10.47 18.81 -6.85
N THR A 158 10.63 20.13 -6.99
CA THR A 158 11.92 20.80 -7.13
C THR A 158 12.54 21.18 -5.79
N GLN A 159 11.80 21.06 -4.69
CA GLN A 159 12.31 21.29 -3.34
C GLN A 159 13.18 20.12 -2.88
N ASP A 160 14.18 20.42 -2.04
CA ASP A 160 15.00 19.40 -1.41
C ASP A 160 14.22 18.68 -0.30
N VAL A 161 13.77 17.46 -0.59
CA VAL A 161 12.99 16.62 0.34
C VAL A 161 13.77 16.24 1.60
N THR A 162 15.10 16.37 1.61
CA THR A 162 15.91 16.08 2.81
C THR A 162 15.72 17.12 3.92
N THR A 163 15.17 18.28 3.57
CA THR A 163 14.83 19.35 4.52
C THR A 163 13.45 19.21 5.15
N TRP A 164 12.63 18.27 4.66
CA TRP A 164 11.28 18.04 5.15
C TRP A 164 11.31 17.26 6.47
N ALA A 165 10.20 17.25 7.20
CA ALA A 165 10.06 16.41 8.38
C ALA A 165 10.22 14.92 8.00
N ARG A 166 10.85 14.11 8.87
CA ARG A 166 11.04 12.67 8.66
C ARG A 166 11.66 12.33 7.27
N PRO A 167 12.81 12.91 6.90
CA PRO A 167 13.36 12.80 5.54
C PRO A 167 13.73 11.36 5.13
N GLY A 168 13.95 10.45 6.10
CA GLY A 168 14.26 9.06 5.82
C GLY A 168 13.13 8.25 5.15
N GLY A 169 11.88 8.73 5.22
CA GLY A 169 10.73 8.15 4.53
C GLY A 169 10.41 8.80 3.19
N LEU A 170 11.16 9.82 2.76
CA LEU A 170 10.85 10.60 1.57
C LEU A 170 11.75 10.22 0.41
N THR A 171 11.13 9.99 -0.75
CA THR A 171 11.81 9.83 -2.04
C THR A 171 11.37 10.91 -3.00
N ALA A 172 12.33 11.63 -3.60
CA ALA A 172 12.04 12.60 -4.65
C ALA A 172 11.76 11.88 -5.98
N GLY A 173 10.66 12.22 -6.64
CA GLY A 173 10.25 11.65 -7.93
C GLY A 173 8.80 11.19 -7.96
N TYR A 174 8.35 10.73 -9.14
CA TYR A 174 7.00 10.18 -9.29
C TYR A 174 6.88 8.83 -8.58
N PRO A 175 5.72 8.52 -7.95
CA PRO A 175 5.50 7.22 -7.32
C PRO A 175 5.68 6.07 -8.29
N THR A 176 6.37 5.03 -7.84
CA THR A 176 6.58 3.80 -8.63
C THR A 176 5.45 2.81 -8.39
N TRP A 177 5.28 1.85 -9.30
CA TRP A 177 4.33 0.76 -9.08
C TRP A 177 4.73 -0.10 -7.88
N ASP A 178 6.02 -0.38 -7.71
CA ASP A 178 6.52 -1.22 -6.61
C ASP A 178 6.30 -0.57 -5.25
N PHE A 179 6.46 0.76 -5.16
CA PHE A 179 6.09 1.53 -3.97
C PHE A 179 4.60 1.32 -3.65
N LEU A 180 3.70 1.69 -4.57
CA LEU A 180 2.26 1.58 -4.34
C LEU A 180 1.82 0.14 -4.02
N LEU A 181 2.39 -0.85 -4.70
CA LEU A 181 2.10 -2.25 -4.48
C LEU A 181 2.54 -2.73 -3.09
N ARG A 182 3.73 -2.33 -2.65
CA ARG A 182 4.22 -2.64 -1.30
C ARG A 182 3.29 -2.04 -0.25
N GLU A 183 2.99 -0.74 -0.36
CA GLU A 183 2.16 -0.05 0.63
C GLU A 183 0.74 -0.66 0.71
N VAL A 184 0.09 -0.93 -0.42
CA VAL A 184 -1.24 -1.58 -0.43
C VAL A 184 -1.18 -2.99 0.14
N ARG A 185 -0.16 -3.77 -0.20
CA ARG A 185 0.00 -5.15 0.29
C ARG A 185 0.24 -5.18 1.80
N ASP A 186 1.00 -4.21 2.31
CA ASP A 186 1.35 -4.11 3.73
C ASP A 186 0.21 -3.44 4.52
N GLY A 187 -0.87 -3.04 3.84
CA GLY A 187 -2.12 -2.57 4.41
C GLY A 187 -2.06 -1.11 4.84
N GLU A 188 -1.13 -0.34 4.28
CA GLU A 188 -0.92 1.07 4.62
C GLU A 188 -2.04 1.96 4.06
N ASP A 189 -2.29 3.08 4.72
CA ASP A 189 -3.13 4.15 4.19
C ASP A 189 -2.31 4.97 3.18
N ILE A 190 -2.89 5.32 2.02
CA ILE A 190 -2.12 6.00 0.96
C ILE A 190 -2.97 7.09 0.29
N GLU A 191 -2.57 8.36 0.35
CA GLU A 191 -3.15 9.41 -0.50
C GLU A 191 -2.32 9.72 -1.73
N LEU A 192 -3.02 9.88 -2.85
CA LEU A 192 -2.46 10.23 -4.14
C LEU A 192 -2.79 11.67 -4.48
N PHE A 193 -1.75 12.45 -4.82
CA PHE A 193 -1.92 13.77 -5.42
C PHE A 193 -2.04 13.61 -6.93
N LEU A 194 -3.24 13.88 -7.44
CA LEU A 194 -3.55 13.84 -8.86
C LEU A 194 -3.42 15.24 -9.46
N LYS A 195 -2.85 15.29 -10.65
CA LYS A 195 -2.73 16.54 -11.42
C LYS A 195 -3.08 16.29 -12.88
N GLN A 196 -3.85 17.20 -13.47
CA GLN A 196 -4.16 17.13 -14.89
C GLN A 196 -2.89 17.27 -15.75
N VAL A 197 -2.79 16.48 -16.81
CA VAL A 197 -1.63 16.54 -17.72
C VAL A 197 -1.49 17.92 -18.39
N ASN A 198 -2.62 18.58 -18.66
CA ASN A 198 -2.70 19.84 -19.42
C ASN A 198 -3.20 21.04 -18.58
N GLY A 199 -3.18 20.99 -17.25
CA GLY A 199 -3.81 22.05 -16.47
C GLY A 199 -3.54 22.04 -14.97
N ALA A 200 -4.17 22.98 -14.28
CA ALA A 200 -4.33 23.03 -12.83
C ALA A 200 -5.83 22.96 -12.56
N PRO A 201 -6.32 21.93 -11.86
CA PRO A 201 -6.09 21.82 -10.41
C PRO A 201 -5.52 20.49 -9.91
N TYR A 202 -5.03 20.52 -8.67
CA TYR A 202 -4.73 19.34 -7.87
C TYR A 202 -6.02 18.70 -7.33
N HIS A 203 -6.00 17.38 -7.20
CA HIS A 203 -6.99 16.62 -6.46
C HIS A 203 -6.29 15.58 -5.58
N VAL A 204 -6.89 15.23 -4.46
CA VAL A 204 -6.33 14.23 -3.55
C VAL A 204 -7.36 13.11 -3.39
N VAL A 205 -6.92 11.88 -3.60
CA VAL A 205 -7.74 10.66 -3.45
C VAL A 205 -7.01 9.67 -2.57
N THR A 206 -7.74 8.75 -1.94
CA THR A 206 -7.14 7.68 -1.13
C THR A 206 -7.09 6.39 -1.95
N LEU A 207 -5.91 5.80 -2.14
CA LEU A 207 -5.73 4.53 -2.86
C LEU A 207 -6.28 3.38 -1.99
N THR A 208 -7.15 2.57 -2.57
CA THR A 208 -7.80 1.44 -1.88
C THR A 208 -7.48 0.10 -2.52
N GLY A 209 -6.79 0.08 -3.65
CA GLY A 209 -6.31 -1.16 -4.23
C GLY A 209 -5.58 -1.01 -5.55
N LEU A 210 -4.94 -2.11 -5.95
CA LEU A 210 -4.20 -2.26 -7.19
C LEU A 210 -4.55 -3.59 -7.84
N GLU A 211 -4.60 -3.60 -9.16
CA GLU A 211 -4.79 -4.83 -9.92
C GLU A 211 -3.79 -4.89 -11.08
N ILE A 212 -3.28 -6.08 -11.37
CA ILE A 212 -2.40 -6.34 -12.51
C ILE A 212 -2.84 -7.63 -13.18
N ASP A 213 -2.88 -7.64 -14.51
CA ASP A 213 -3.12 -8.84 -15.28
C ASP A 213 -1.87 -9.75 -15.23
N ASP A 214 -2.07 -11.01 -14.86
CA ASP A 214 -0.99 -11.97 -14.64
C ASP A 214 -0.28 -12.43 -15.94
N ARG A 215 -0.89 -12.18 -17.10
CA ARG A 215 -0.30 -12.47 -18.43
C ARG A 215 0.27 -11.25 -19.10
N ASP A 216 -0.42 -10.13 -18.96
CA ASP A 216 -0.01 -8.85 -19.51
C ASP A 216 0.18 -7.85 -18.37
N PRO A 217 1.36 -7.82 -17.74
CA PRO A 217 1.64 -6.91 -16.63
C PRO A 217 1.65 -5.43 -17.04
N THR A 218 1.40 -5.10 -18.32
CA THR A 218 1.14 -3.72 -18.76
C THR A 218 -0.30 -3.29 -18.50
N ILE A 219 -1.23 -4.24 -18.32
CA ILE A 219 -2.60 -3.98 -17.92
C ILE A 219 -2.64 -3.86 -16.40
N ARG A 220 -2.81 -2.63 -15.93
CA ARG A 220 -2.87 -2.29 -14.50
C ARG A 220 -4.09 -1.44 -14.20
N PHE A 221 -4.65 -1.60 -13.02
CA PHE A 221 -5.73 -0.77 -12.52
C PHE A 221 -5.39 -0.25 -11.13
N ILE A 222 -5.89 0.95 -10.84
CA ILE A 222 -5.97 1.49 -9.49
C ILE A 222 -7.42 1.46 -9.03
N ARG A 223 -7.60 1.30 -7.73
CA ARG A 223 -8.86 1.53 -7.04
C ARG A 223 -8.68 2.62 -6.00
N TYR A 224 -9.61 3.55 -5.90
CA TYR A 224 -9.47 4.67 -4.99
C TYR A 224 -10.81 5.17 -4.47
N GLN A 225 -10.77 5.79 -3.30
CA GLN A 225 -11.84 6.61 -2.76
C GLN A 225 -11.62 8.07 -3.20
N ASP A 226 -12.57 8.62 -3.93
CA ASP A 226 -12.59 10.05 -4.25
C ASP A 226 -13.36 10.79 -3.14
N PRO A 227 -12.80 11.82 -2.47
CA PRO A 227 -13.51 12.55 -1.45
C PRO A 227 -14.76 13.30 -1.97
N ASN A 228 -14.91 13.49 -3.28
CA ASN A 228 -16.12 14.05 -3.90
C ASN A 228 -17.26 13.01 -4.04
N ASP A 229 -16.97 11.72 -3.89
CA ASP A 229 -17.97 10.63 -3.80
C ASP A 229 -17.38 9.48 -2.97
N PRO A 230 -17.22 9.68 -1.64
CA PRO A 230 -16.45 8.77 -0.80
C PRO A 230 -17.19 7.45 -0.53
N THR A 231 -18.47 7.36 -0.89
CA THR A 231 -19.29 6.16 -0.68
C THR A 231 -19.10 5.09 -1.75
N ARG A 232 -18.40 5.42 -2.84
CA ARG A 232 -18.23 4.54 -4.00
C ARG A 232 -16.77 4.44 -4.39
N GLU A 233 -16.22 3.24 -4.31
CA GLU A 233 -14.89 2.96 -4.82
C GLU A 233 -14.85 3.18 -6.35
N LYS A 234 -13.80 3.87 -6.80
CA LYS A 234 -13.49 4.09 -8.21
C LYS A 234 -12.48 3.07 -8.67
N ARG A 235 -12.50 2.74 -9.96
CA ARG A 235 -11.55 1.82 -10.58
C ARG A 235 -11.17 2.34 -11.95
N GLU A 236 -9.88 2.60 -12.16
CA GLU A 236 -9.38 3.18 -13.41
C GLU A 236 -8.18 2.41 -13.94
N ARG A 237 -8.08 2.33 -15.27
CA ARG A 237 -6.92 1.72 -15.93
C ARG A 237 -5.75 2.68 -15.91
N LEU A 238 -4.62 2.23 -15.36
CA LEU A 238 -3.37 2.96 -15.41
C LEU A 238 -2.66 2.75 -16.76
N THR A 239 -1.98 3.80 -17.21
CA THR A 239 -1.04 3.78 -18.33
C THR A 239 0.28 4.39 -17.88
N PHE A 240 1.40 3.72 -18.19
CA PHE A 240 2.72 4.30 -17.93
C PHE A 240 3.15 5.22 -19.07
N ASN A 241 3.43 6.48 -18.77
CA ASN A 241 4.04 7.40 -19.71
C ASN A 241 5.56 7.28 -19.61
N ALA A 242 6.17 6.55 -20.55
CA ALA A 242 7.61 6.30 -20.53
C ALA A 242 8.46 7.56 -20.74
N THR A 243 7.93 8.59 -21.42
CA THR A 243 8.63 9.86 -21.64
C THR A 243 8.65 10.73 -20.38
N ALA A 244 7.52 10.81 -19.67
CA ALA A 244 7.41 11.56 -18.43
C ALA A 244 7.78 10.73 -17.16
N VAL A 245 7.99 9.42 -17.33
CA VAL A 245 8.32 8.44 -16.28
C VAL A 245 7.30 8.48 -15.13
N ARG A 246 6.01 8.41 -15.46
CA ARG A 246 4.92 8.52 -14.47
C ARG A 246 3.67 7.72 -14.86
N TRP A 247 2.84 7.45 -13.87
CA TRP A 247 1.54 6.81 -14.05
C TRP A 247 0.45 7.82 -14.37
N GLU A 248 -0.37 7.52 -15.38
CA GLU A 248 -1.48 8.34 -15.84
C GLU A 248 -2.77 7.52 -15.97
N PHE A 249 -3.93 8.17 -15.79
CA PHE A 249 -5.25 7.58 -16.05
C PHE A 249 -6.28 8.67 -16.39
N ALA A 250 -7.48 8.27 -16.83
CA ALA A 250 -8.58 9.19 -17.09
C ALA A 250 -9.50 9.25 -15.86
N ASP A 251 -9.51 10.37 -15.14
CA ASP A 251 -10.37 10.51 -13.96
C ASP A 251 -11.77 10.97 -14.38
N GLN A 252 -12.77 10.09 -14.24
CA GLN A 252 -14.12 10.33 -14.75
C GLN A 252 -14.94 11.29 -13.87
N LEU A 253 -14.63 11.38 -12.57
CA LEU A 253 -15.47 12.10 -11.61
C LEU A 253 -15.05 13.57 -11.48
N THR A 254 -13.85 13.81 -10.99
CA THR A 254 -13.38 15.14 -10.60
C THR A 254 -12.92 15.93 -11.82
N PHE A 255 -12.33 15.25 -12.79
CA PHE A 255 -11.78 15.87 -13.98
C PHE A 255 -12.55 15.53 -15.27
N GLY A 256 -13.74 14.93 -15.19
CA GLY A 256 -14.64 14.75 -16.33
C GLY A 256 -14.05 13.92 -17.48
N GLY A 257 -13.25 12.91 -17.15
CA GLY A 257 -12.57 12.02 -18.09
C GLY A 257 -11.23 12.55 -18.62
N ASN A 258 -10.78 13.72 -18.15
CA ASN A 258 -9.47 14.24 -18.51
C ASN A 258 -8.35 13.36 -17.96
N ARG A 259 -7.22 13.34 -18.68
CA ARG A 259 -6.03 12.60 -18.25
C ARG A 259 -5.34 13.31 -17.09
N VAL A 260 -5.07 12.54 -16.05
CA VAL A 260 -4.32 12.93 -14.87
C VAL A 260 -3.09 12.06 -14.69
N PHE A 261 -2.15 12.52 -13.88
CA PHE A 261 -1.01 11.74 -13.41
C PHE A 261 -0.90 11.81 -11.89
N ILE A 262 -0.25 10.80 -11.31
CA ILE A 262 0.06 10.75 -9.88
C ILE A 262 1.35 11.54 -9.65
N GLU A 263 1.26 12.75 -9.09
CA GLU A 263 2.42 13.61 -8.81
C GLU A 263 3.11 13.20 -7.51
N ALA A 264 2.34 12.81 -6.51
CA ALA A 264 2.86 12.33 -5.23
C ALA A 264 1.97 11.22 -4.65
N ALA A 265 2.57 10.40 -3.78
CA ALA A 265 1.88 9.41 -2.97
C ALA A 265 2.44 9.48 -1.54
N PHE A 266 1.56 9.62 -0.56
CA PHE A 266 1.88 9.71 0.86
C PHE A 266 1.30 8.48 1.54
N SER A 267 2.11 7.76 2.30
CA SER A 267 1.74 6.53 2.98
C SER A 267 1.91 6.66 4.49
N GLU A 268 0.94 6.15 5.24
CA GLU A 268 1.04 5.98 6.68
C GLU A 268 0.64 4.58 7.12
N SER A 269 1.47 4.02 7.99
CA SER A 269 1.19 2.75 8.64
C SER A 269 1.53 2.78 10.11
N PRO A 270 0.88 1.92 10.93
CA PRO A 270 1.31 1.76 12.29
C PRO A 270 2.74 1.26 12.34
N VAL A 271 3.52 1.74 13.31
CA VAL A 271 4.77 1.10 13.73
C VAL A 271 4.39 -0.27 14.30
N VAL A 272 4.38 -1.29 13.45
CA VAL A 272 4.18 -2.67 13.91
C VAL A 272 5.47 -3.10 14.59
N PRO A 273 5.48 -3.31 15.92
CA PRO A 273 6.65 -3.87 16.56
C PRO A 273 6.91 -5.22 15.90
N LEU A 274 8.18 -5.50 15.55
CA LEU A 274 8.60 -6.77 14.97
C LEU A 274 7.82 -7.90 15.67
N PRO A 275 7.08 -8.73 14.92
CA PRO A 275 6.25 -9.76 15.52
C PRO A 275 7.07 -10.52 16.56
N ALA A 276 6.48 -10.92 17.69
CA ALA A 276 7.18 -11.73 18.68
C ALA A 276 7.85 -12.97 18.04
N ALA A 277 7.27 -13.49 16.95
CA ALA A 277 7.86 -14.52 16.09
C ALA A 277 9.21 -14.13 15.47
N ALA A 278 9.39 -12.89 15.01
CA ALA A 278 10.68 -12.39 14.51
C ALA A 278 11.71 -12.31 15.63
N TRP A 279 11.33 -11.86 16.83
CA TRP A 279 12.20 -11.91 18.02
C TRP A 279 12.55 -13.34 18.44
N LEU A 280 11.59 -14.26 18.34
CA LEU A 280 11.82 -15.69 18.59
C LEU A 280 12.77 -16.31 17.55
N MET A 281 12.64 -15.95 16.28
CA MET A 281 13.57 -16.39 15.25
C MET A 281 14.98 -15.83 15.48
N LEU A 282 15.10 -14.52 15.75
CA LEU A 282 16.39 -13.89 16.03
C LEU A 282 17.07 -14.45 17.29
N SER A 283 16.31 -14.67 18.36
CA SER A 283 16.83 -15.31 19.57
C SER A 283 17.18 -16.78 19.35
N GLY A 284 16.42 -17.50 18.52
CA GLY A 284 16.75 -18.85 18.06
C GLY A 284 18.08 -18.89 17.30
N PHE A 285 18.31 -17.97 16.36
CA PHE A 285 19.58 -17.84 15.65
C PHE A 285 20.74 -17.49 16.58
N ALA A 286 20.55 -16.57 17.53
CA ALA A 286 21.56 -16.21 18.52
C ALA A 286 21.94 -17.40 19.42
N LEU A 287 20.95 -18.19 19.85
CA LEU A 287 21.16 -19.44 20.60
C LEU A 287 21.95 -20.46 19.78
N LEU A 288 21.54 -20.74 18.54
CA LEU A 288 22.25 -21.67 17.65
C LEU A 288 23.71 -21.24 17.41
N TRP A 289 23.94 -19.94 17.19
CA TRP A 289 25.28 -19.38 17.04
C TRP A 289 26.14 -19.58 18.29
N SER A 290 25.56 -19.38 19.49
CA SER A 290 26.26 -19.58 20.76
C SER A 290 26.68 -21.04 20.97
N PHE A 291 25.84 -22.01 20.58
CA PHE A 291 26.19 -23.43 20.61
C PHE A 291 27.28 -23.80 19.62
N GLN A 292 27.26 -23.21 18.42
CA GLN A 292 28.30 -23.45 17.42
C GLN A 292 29.68 -22.99 17.90
N ARG A 293 29.79 -21.78 18.46
CA ARG A 293 31.05 -21.27 19.06
C ARG A 293 31.52 -22.12 20.26
N GLY A 294 30.60 -22.58 21.10
CA GLY A 294 30.94 -23.46 22.22
C GLY A 294 31.53 -24.81 21.77
N SER A 295 31.09 -25.32 20.62
CA SER A 295 31.58 -26.59 20.07
C SER A 295 33.00 -26.48 19.46
N GLU A 296 33.33 -25.34 18.86
CA GLU A 296 34.66 -25.07 18.31
C GLU A 296 35.70 -24.89 19.43
N ALA A 297 35.34 -24.18 20.49
CA ALA A 297 36.20 -24.01 21.67
C ALA A 297 36.57 -25.36 22.34
N ARG A 298 35.68 -26.36 22.27
CA ARG A 298 35.94 -27.71 22.81
C ARG A 298 36.75 -28.60 21.87
N ARG A 299 36.72 -28.35 20.56
CA ARG A 299 37.51 -29.12 19.56
C ARG A 299 38.97 -28.65 19.44
N GLY A 300 39.31 -27.47 19.95
CA GLY A 300 40.67 -26.93 19.95
C GLY A 300 41.61 -27.45 21.05
N VAL A 301 41.16 -28.31 21.95
CA VAL A 301 41.99 -28.87 23.05
C VAL A 301 42.31 -30.33 22.77
N VAL A 302 43.09 -30.60 21.73
CA VAL A 302 43.88 -31.83 21.63
C VAL A 302 45.33 -31.41 21.81
N ARG A 303 45.80 -31.41 23.06
CA ARG A 303 47.22 -31.25 23.35
C ARG A 303 47.89 -32.59 22.99
N PHE A 304 48.66 -32.58 21.91
CA PHE A 304 49.65 -33.62 21.68
C PHE A 304 50.70 -33.52 22.79
N ALA A 305 50.82 -34.58 23.57
CA ALA A 305 51.97 -34.84 24.44
C ALA A 305 53.02 -35.62 23.64
#